data_AF-A0A1F8ZYY8-F1
#
_entry.id   AF-A0A1F8ZYY8-F1
#
_cell.length_a   1.000
_cell.length_b   1.000
_cell.length_c   1.000
_cell.angle_alpha   90.00
_cell.angle_beta   90.00
_cell.angle_gamma   90.00
#
_symmetry.space_group_name_H-M   'P 1'
#
loop_
_entity.id
_entity.type
_entity.pdbx_description
1 polymer ?
#
loop_
_entity_poly.entity_id
_entity_poly.type
_entity_poly.pdbx_seq_one_letter_code
_entity_poly.pdbx_strand_id
1 'polypeptide(L)'
;MAVDKEKAFSKEEKNFLHKLARGAIEHRLLDRPMPTREGETKTLSEKRGAFVTLKTHGQLRGCIGYIQAIKPLSQTIIDMAQAAAFQDPRFPPLSRQELKDLSIEISALTPLRQIRDTQEIQVGKHGLFIERGYTSGLLLPQVATEYGWDTLTFLEQTCQKAGLPKDAWKEKNTKIFVFSAEIF
;
A
#
# COMPACT_ATOMS: atom_id res chain seq x y z
N MET A 1 -27.38 -5.15 5.96
CA MET A 1 -26.42 -4.53 5.03
C MET A 1 -25.11 -5.27 5.20
N ALA A 2 -24.57 -5.86 4.13
CA ALA A 2 -23.45 -6.76 4.21
C ALA A 2 -22.22 -6.01 4.74
N VAL A 3 -21.80 -6.35 5.95
CA VAL A 3 -20.45 -6.00 6.42
C VAL A 3 -19.53 -6.83 5.54
N ASP A 4 -18.82 -6.17 4.61
CA ASP A 4 -17.84 -6.79 3.74
C ASP A 4 -16.92 -7.66 4.59
N LYS A 5 -17.06 -8.98 4.48
CA LYS A 5 -16.06 -9.91 5.00
C LYS A 5 -14.81 -9.66 4.19
N GLU A 6 -13.88 -8.89 4.76
CA GLU A 6 -12.49 -8.83 4.34
C GLU A 6 -11.98 -10.27 4.22
N LYS A 7 -11.95 -10.81 3.00
CA LYS A 7 -11.28 -12.07 2.75
C LYS A 7 -9.79 -11.81 2.86
N ALA A 8 -9.22 -12.24 3.98
CA ALA A 8 -7.78 -12.32 4.14
C ALA A 8 -7.20 -13.20 3.03
N PHE A 9 -6.06 -12.79 2.47
CA PHE A 9 -5.36 -13.58 1.45
C PHE A 9 -4.91 -14.93 2.04
N SER A 10 -5.07 -16.01 1.27
CA SER A 10 -4.58 -17.32 1.68
C SER A 10 -3.04 -17.32 1.78
N LYS A 11 -2.47 -18.29 2.50
CA LYS A 11 -1.01 -18.43 2.58
C LYS A 11 -0.38 -18.63 1.19
N GLU A 12 -1.07 -19.37 0.33
CA GLU A 12 -0.68 -19.63 -1.06
C GLU A 12 -0.70 -18.34 -1.89
N GLU A 13 -1.75 -17.53 -1.75
CA GLU A 13 -1.87 -16.22 -2.43
C GLU A 13 -0.77 -15.26 -1.99
N LYS A 14 -0.49 -15.18 -0.69
CA LYS A 14 0.60 -14.36 -0.13
C LYS A 14 1.96 -14.78 -0.68
N ASN A 15 2.25 -16.08 -0.63
CA ASN A 15 3.49 -16.65 -1.18
C ASN A 15 3.60 -16.40 -2.69
N PHE A 16 2.48 -16.48 -3.42
CA PHE A 16 2.45 -16.18 -4.85
C PHE A 16 2.81 -14.73 -5.12
N LEU A 17 2.22 -13.78 -4.40
CA LEU A 17 2.54 -12.35 -4.55
C LEU A 17 3.99 -12.03 -4.17
N HIS A 18 4.54 -12.65 -3.11
CA HIS A 18 5.96 -12.53 -2.78
C HIS A 18 6.86 -13.06 -3.89
N LYS A 19 6.52 -14.20 -4.50
CA LYS A 19 7.25 -14.74 -5.65
C LYS A 19 7.21 -13.79 -6.86
N LEU A 20 6.06 -13.18 -7.14
CA LEU A 20 5.93 -12.15 -8.18
C LEU A 20 6.83 -10.94 -7.89
N ALA A 21 6.77 -10.40 -6.67
CA ALA A 21 7.59 -9.26 -6.28
C ALA A 21 9.09 -9.56 -6.41
N ARG A 22 9.54 -10.69 -5.85
CA ARG A 22 10.92 -11.15 -5.93
C ARG A 22 11.36 -11.37 -7.37
N GLY A 23 10.57 -12.08 -8.16
CA GLY A 23 10.84 -12.35 -9.57
C GLY A 23 10.94 -11.08 -10.41
N ALA A 24 10.09 -10.08 -10.14
CA ALA A 24 10.10 -8.82 -10.88
C ALA A 24 11.39 -8.00 -10.63
N ILE A 25 11.94 -8.08 -9.42
CA ILE A 25 13.23 -7.47 -9.07
C ILE A 25 14.38 -8.26 -9.71
N GLU A 26 14.34 -9.59 -9.61
CA GLU A 26 15.34 -10.48 -10.18
C GLU A 26 15.38 -10.44 -11.72
N HIS A 27 14.26 -10.16 -12.38
CA HIS A 27 14.22 -9.94 -13.82
C HIS A 27 15.22 -8.84 -14.24
N ARG A 28 15.19 -7.69 -13.55
CA ARG A 28 16.07 -6.57 -13.87
C ARG A 28 17.50 -6.76 -13.37
N LEU A 29 17.67 -7.43 -12.23
CA LEU A 29 18.99 -7.60 -11.64
C LEU A 29 19.76 -8.78 -12.20
N LEU A 30 19.10 -9.87 -12.58
CA LEU A 30 19.76 -11.13 -12.96
C LEU A 30 19.43 -11.54 -14.40
N ASP A 31 18.82 -10.64 -15.18
CA ASP A 31 18.38 -10.89 -16.56
C ASP A 31 17.49 -12.15 -16.69
N ARG A 32 16.71 -12.44 -15.62
CA ARG A 32 15.75 -13.56 -15.60
C ARG A 32 14.48 -13.21 -16.37
N PRO A 33 13.69 -14.18 -16.84
CA PRO A 33 12.36 -13.89 -17.38
C PRO A 33 11.47 -13.17 -16.36
N MET A 34 10.60 -12.29 -16.85
CA MET A 34 9.58 -11.64 -16.02
C MET A 34 8.65 -12.71 -15.43
N PRO A 35 8.27 -12.64 -14.13
CA PRO A 35 7.41 -13.64 -13.53
C PRO A 35 6.03 -13.64 -14.20
N THR A 36 5.49 -14.84 -14.45
CA THR A 36 4.17 -15.00 -15.05
C THR A 36 3.08 -14.89 -13.99
N ARG A 37 1.92 -14.40 -14.42
CA ARG A 37 0.69 -14.37 -13.60
C ARG A 37 -0.17 -15.62 -13.78
N GLU A 38 0.39 -16.67 -14.38
CA GLU A 38 -0.30 -17.93 -14.59
C GLU A 38 -0.60 -18.60 -13.23
N GLY A 39 -1.84 -19.08 -13.08
CA GLY A 39 -2.31 -19.65 -11.82
C GLY A 39 -2.77 -18.63 -10.78
N GLU A 40 -2.88 -17.34 -11.12
CA GLU A 40 -3.47 -16.35 -10.21
C GLU A 40 -4.94 -16.67 -9.91
N THR A 41 -5.35 -16.47 -8.66
CA THR A 41 -6.76 -16.62 -8.27
C THR A 41 -7.56 -15.41 -8.73
N LYS A 42 -8.90 -15.55 -8.78
CA LYS A 42 -9.80 -14.42 -9.09
C LYS A 42 -9.58 -13.23 -8.15
N THR A 43 -9.25 -13.50 -6.88
CA THR A 43 -9.00 -12.47 -5.87
C THR A 43 -7.74 -11.68 -6.18
N LEU A 44 -6.69 -12.30 -6.72
CA LEU A 44 -5.47 -11.61 -7.16
C LEU A 44 -5.64 -10.85 -8.48
N SER A 45 -6.61 -11.25 -9.31
CA SER A 45 -6.99 -10.52 -10.53
C SER A 45 -7.83 -9.27 -10.25
N GLU A 46 -8.37 -9.10 -9.04
CA GLU A 46 -9.13 -7.91 -8.66
C GLU A 46 -8.22 -6.68 -8.64
N LYS A 47 -8.78 -5.54 -9.05
CA LYS A 47 -8.05 -4.28 -8.98
C LYS A 47 -7.89 -3.86 -7.53
N ARG A 48 -6.65 -3.67 -7.08
CA ARG A 48 -6.33 -3.23 -5.73
C ARG A 48 -5.09 -2.32 -5.74
N GLY A 49 -5.13 -1.31 -4.87
CA GLY A 49 -3.92 -0.59 -4.49
C GLY A 49 -3.04 -1.48 -3.63
N ALA A 50 -1.72 -1.29 -3.72
CA ALA A 50 -0.78 -1.96 -2.84
C ALA A 50 0.53 -1.18 -2.76
N PHE A 51 1.25 -1.42 -1.68
CA PHE A 51 2.63 -0.96 -1.49
C PHE A 51 3.55 -2.17 -1.40
N VAL A 52 4.72 -2.04 -2.02
CA VAL A 52 5.83 -2.98 -1.83
C VAL A 52 6.92 -2.25 -1.07
N THR A 53 7.25 -2.77 0.11
CA THR A 53 8.31 -2.29 0.97
C THR A 53 9.47 -3.27 0.92
N LEU A 54 10.65 -2.76 0.60
CA LEU A 54 11.90 -3.48 0.62
C LEU A 54 12.64 -3.15 1.91
N LYS A 55 13.17 -4.17 2.56
CA LYS A 55 14.03 -4.00 3.74
C LYS A 55 15.31 -4.79 3.58
N THR A 56 16.41 -4.25 4.08
CA THR A 56 17.72 -4.92 4.15
C THR A 56 18.18 -4.88 5.60
N HIS A 57 18.45 -6.04 6.18
CA HIS A 57 18.74 -6.17 7.62
C HIS A 57 17.69 -5.48 8.51
N GLY A 58 16.42 -5.57 8.14
CA GLY A 58 15.28 -4.95 8.85
C GLY A 58 15.11 -3.44 8.61
N GLN A 59 16.04 -2.78 7.92
CA GLN A 59 15.97 -1.35 7.63
C GLN A 59 15.30 -1.07 6.28
N LEU A 60 14.52 0.01 6.20
CA LEU A 60 13.86 0.43 4.96
C LEU A 60 14.88 0.65 3.83
N ARG A 61 14.68 -0.01 2.69
CA ARG A 61 15.54 0.06 1.50
C ARG A 61 14.83 0.58 0.25
N GLY A 62 13.51 0.65 0.29
CA GLY A 62 12.65 1.22 -0.72
C GLY A 62 11.18 0.96 -0.37
N CYS A 63 10.28 1.87 -0.70
CA CYS A 63 8.85 1.66 -0.56
C CYS A 63 8.11 2.48 -1.59
N ILE A 64 7.43 1.80 -2.52
CA ILE A 64 6.60 2.43 -3.54
C ILE A 64 5.29 1.65 -3.64
N GLY A 65 4.22 2.38 -3.91
CA GLY A 65 2.89 1.85 -4.06
C GLY A 65 1.97 2.87 -4.71
N TYR A 66 0.80 2.39 -5.10
CA TYR A 66 -0.30 3.28 -5.43
C TYR A 66 -1.55 2.85 -4.68
N ILE A 67 -2.33 3.87 -4.35
CA ILE A 67 -3.51 3.74 -3.50
C ILE A 67 -4.71 3.30 -4.34
N GLN A 68 -4.80 3.83 -5.56
CA GLN A 68 -5.92 3.61 -6.43
C GLN A 68 -5.84 2.23 -7.09
N ALA A 69 -6.94 1.48 -7.02
CA ALA A 69 -7.13 0.19 -7.67
C ALA A 69 -7.23 0.33 -9.21
N ILE A 70 -6.12 0.61 -9.89
CA ILE A 70 -6.10 0.81 -11.35
C ILE A 70 -5.87 -0.51 -12.10
N LYS A 71 -4.99 -1.37 -11.56
CA LYS A 71 -4.56 -2.65 -12.14
C LYS A 71 -4.87 -3.82 -11.19
N PRO A 72 -4.95 -5.06 -11.71
CA PRO A 72 -5.00 -6.28 -10.89
C PRO A 72 -3.91 -6.30 -9.83
N LEU A 73 -4.20 -6.79 -8.62
CA LEU A 73 -3.24 -6.82 -7.50
C LEU A 73 -1.91 -7.48 -7.89
N SER A 74 -1.95 -8.62 -8.57
CA SER A 74 -0.74 -9.30 -9.05
C SER A 74 0.13 -8.41 -9.96
N GLN A 75 -0.48 -7.65 -10.88
CA GLN A 75 0.24 -6.68 -11.70
C GLN A 75 0.76 -5.51 -10.86
N THR A 76 -0.05 -5.01 -9.92
CA THR A 76 0.35 -3.97 -8.98
C THR A 76 1.63 -4.35 -8.25
N ILE A 77 1.69 -5.57 -7.71
CA ILE A 77 2.86 -6.05 -6.98
C ILE A 77 4.10 -6.12 -7.86
N ILE A 78 3.98 -6.61 -9.09
CA ILE A 78 5.09 -6.64 -10.05
C ILE A 78 5.63 -5.22 -10.30
N ASP A 79 4.75 -4.29 -10.66
CA ASP A 79 5.13 -2.92 -11.01
C ASP A 79 5.75 -2.19 -9.80
N MET A 80 5.13 -2.34 -8.63
CA MET A 80 5.57 -1.67 -7.40
C MET A 80 6.84 -2.28 -6.81
N ALA A 81 7.09 -3.57 -7.01
CA ALA A 81 8.36 -4.18 -6.60
C ALA A 81 9.54 -3.62 -7.42
N GLN A 82 9.36 -3.44 -8.73
CA GLN A 82 10.37 -2.79 -9.57
C GLN A 82 10.54 -1.32 -9.19
N ALA A 83 9.44 -0.60 -8.97
CA ALA A 83 9.52 0.81 -8.58
C ALA A 83 10.21 0.98 -7.21
N ALA A 84 9.86 0.17 -6.21
CA ALA A 84 10.48 0.19 -4.89
C ALA A 84 11.98 -0.14 -4.95
N ALA A 85 12.40 -1.04 -5.83
CA ALA A 85 13.80 -1.42 -5.98
C ALA A 85 14.64 -0.38 -6.73
N PHE A 86 14.06 0.34 -7.70
CA PHE A 86 14.87 1.09 -8.68
C PHE A 86 14.45 2.55 -8.89
N GLN A 87 13.33 2.98 -8.32
CA GLN A 87 12.72 4.29 -8.58
C GLN A 87 12.33 5.04 -7.31
N ASP A 88 12.57 4.49 -6.11
CA ASP A 88 12.39 5.24 -4.87
C ASP A 88 13.46 6.35 -4.78
N PRO A 89 13.09 7.64 -4.86
CA PRO A 89 14.04 8.74 -4.97
C PRO A 89 14.90 8.94 -3.72
N ARG A 90 14.54 8.29 -2.60
CA ARG A 90 15.29 8.36 -1.34
C ARG A 90 16.52 7.44 -1.34
N PHE A 91 16.60 6.49 -2.27
CA PHE A 91 17.64 5.47 -2.29
C PHE A 91 18.24 5.29 -3.69
N PRO A 92 19.52 4.91 -3.81
CA PRO A 92 20.05 4.45 -5.08
C PRO A 92 19.35 3.16 -5.53
N PRO A 93 19.30 2.89 -6.86
CA PRO A 93 18.78 1.62 -7.37
C PRO A 93 19.43 0.42 -6.69
N LEU A 94 18.63 -0.60 -6.37
CA LEU A 94 19.08 -1.83 -5.72
C LEU A 94 20.17 -2.53 -6.55
N SER A 95 21.20 -3.05 -5.90
CA SER A 95 22.28 -3.80 -6.54
C SER A 95 22.08 -5.32 -6.46
N ARG A 96 22.83 -6.06 -7.29
CA ARG A 96 22.80 -7.55 -7.28
C ARG A 96 23.23 -8.12 -5.93
N GLN A 97 24.21 -7.52 -5.25
CA GLN A 97 24.75 -8.04 -3.99
C GLN A 97 23.73 -7.95 -2.84
N GLU A 98 22.85 -6.96 -2.86
CA GLU A 98 21.84 -6.73 -1.82
C GLU A 98 20.69 -7.75 -1.86
N LEU A 99 20.52 -8.49 -2.98
CA LEU A 99 19.41 -9.45 -3.14
C LEU A 99 19.39 -10.55 -2.07
N LYS A 100 20.55 -10.97 -1.58
CA LYS A 100 20.63 -12.06 -0.59
C LYS A 100 20.08 -11.65 0.79
N ASP A 101 20.14 -10.36 1.10
CA ASP A 101 19.73 -9.78 2.39
C ASP A 101 18.40 -9.03 2.30
N LEU A 102 17.77 -9.02 1.11
CA LEU A 102 16.53 -8.32 0.82
C LEU A 102 15.31 -9.12 1.30
N SER A 103 14.55 -8.53 2.22
CA SER A 103 13.19 -8.96 2.55
C SER A 103 12.15 -8.06 1.89
N ILE A 104 11.05 -8.64 1.45
CA ILE A 104 9.94 -7.94 0.80
C ILE A 104 8.72 -8.04 1.70
N GLU A 105 8.09 -6.90 1.95
CA GLU A 105 6.82 -6.78 2.66
C GLU A 105 5.80 -6.16 1.70
N ILE A 106 4.62 -6.76 1.62
CA ILE A 106 3.53 -6.32 0.77
C ILE A 106 2.40 -5.82 1.66
N SER A 107 1.93 -4.60 1.39
CA SER A 107 0.70 -4.06 1.98
C SER A 107 -0.39 -4.00 0.91
N ALA A 108 -1.27 -5.00 0.88
CA ALA A 108 -2.38 -5.06 -0.08
C ALA A 108 -3.60 -4.34 0.49
N LEU A 109 -4.07 -3.29 -0.21
CA LEU A 109 -5.15 -2.44 0.28
C LEU A 109 -6.51 -3.02 -0.11
N THR A 110 -7.52 -2.79 0.73
CA THR A 110 -8.92 -2.88 0.28
C THR A 110 -9.24 -1.71 -0.65
N PRO A 111 -10.28 -1.83 -1.48
CA PRO A 111 -10.80 -0.69 -2.22
C PRO A 111 -11.09 0.49 -1.29
N LEU A 112 -10.74 1.69 -1.73
CA LEU A 112 -11.06 2.92 -1.00
C LEU A 112 -12.57 3.09 -0.91
N ARG A 113 -13.07 3.29 0.30
CA ARG A 113 -14.49 3.57 0.56
C ARG A 113 -14.64 5.00 1.06
N GLN A 114 -15.34 5.82 0.30
CA GLN A 114 -15.62 7.20 0.73
C GLN A 114 -16.56 7.17 1.94
N ILE A 115 -16.24 7.99 2.95
CA ILE A 115 -17.09 8.21 4.12
C ILE A 115 -17.58 9.65 4.15
N ARG A 116 -18.71 9.86 4.83
CA ARG A 116 -19.25 11.21 5.12
C ARG A 116 -19.27 11.50 6.62
N ASP A 117 -19.28 10.46 7.44
CA ASP A 117 -19.23 10.55 8.88
C ASP A 117 -17.89 10.03 9.40
N THR A 118 -17.14 10.88 10.09
CA THR A 118 -15.84 10.53 10.68
C THR A 118 -15.96 9.51 11.80
N GLN A 119 -17.16 9.28 12.36
CA GLN A 119 -17.41 8.24 13.34
C GLN A 119 -17.26 6.82 12.76
N GLU A 120 -17.25 6.67 11.43
CA GLU A 120 -16.96 5.40 10.76
C GLU A 120 -15.49 4.98 10.85
N ILE A 121 -14.60 5.89 11.26
CA ILE A 121 -13.16 5.64 11.35
C ILE A 121 -12.85 4.81 12.59
N GLN A 122 -12.17 3.69 12.38
CA GLN A 122 -11.70 2.80 13.45
C GLN A 122 -10.16 2.84 13.45
N VAL A 123 -9.58 3.52 14.44
CA VAL A 123 -8.13 3.58 14.64
C VAL A 123 -7.56 2.17 14.79
N GLY A 124 -6.43 1.91 14.14
CA GLY A 124 -5.78 0.59 14.11
C GLY A 124 -6.38 -0.40 13.11
N LYS A 125 -7.56 -0.12 12.57
CA LYS A 125 -8.17 -0.90 11.48
C LYS A 125 -8.12 -0.16 10.15
N HIS A 126 -8.51 1.11 10.15
CA HIS A 126 -8.62 1.91 8.94
C HIS A 126 -7.38 2.78 8.76
N GLY A 127 -6.88 2.83 7.52
CA GLY A 127 -6.07 3.91 7.00
C GLY A 127 -6.98 5.01 6.44
N LEU A 128 -6.42 6.21 6.30
CA LEU A 128 -7.12 7.37 5.75
C LEU A 128 -6.47 7.82 4.46
N PHE A 129 -7.30 8.13 3.47
CA PHE A 129 -6.93 8.85 2.27
C PHE A 129 -7.79 10.10 2.17
N ILE A 130 -7.15 11.27 2.14
CA ILE A 130 -7.82 12.57 2.02
C ILE A 130 -7.44 13.19 0.68
N GLU A 131 -8.44 13.65 -0.06
CA GLU A 131 -8.28 14.29 -1.36
C GLU A 131 -9.04 15.62 -1.38
N ARG A 132 -8.38 16.67 -1.86
CA ARG A 132 -9.00 17.96 -2.21
C ARG A 132 -8.36 18.52 -3.47
N GLY A 133 -9.13 18.58 -4.57
CA GLY A 133 -8.62 19.02 -5.87
C GLY A 133 -7.45 18.15 -6.35
N TYR A 134 -6.28 18.75 -6.57
CA TYR A 134 -5.07 18.06 -7.03
C TYR A 134 -4.15 17.57 -5.89
N THR A 135 -4.51 17.84 -4.63
CA THR A 135 -3.71 17.45 -3.47
C THR A 135 -4.34 16.26 -2.76
N SER A 136 -3.51 15.33 -2.34
CA SER A 136 -3.95 14.18 -1.56
C SER A 136 -2.89 13.68 -0.58
N GLY A 137 -3.34 13.03 0.48
CA GLY A 137 -2.50 12.48 1.52
C GLY A 137 -3.07 11.16 2.03
N LEU A 138 -2.18 10.23 2.35
CA LEU A 138 -2.54 8.93 2.89
C LEU A 138 -1.70 8.61 4.12
N LEU A 139 -2.34 8.00 5.10
CA LEU A 139 -1.69 7.32 6.21
C LEU A 139 -2.26 5.91 6.37
N LEU A 140 -1.38 4.93 6.54
CA LEU A 140 -1.73 3.51 6.67
C LEU A 140 -2.37 3.21 8.04
N PRO A 141 -3.14 2.10 8.16
CA PRO A 141 -3.84 1.75 9.40
C PRO A 141 -2.98 1.76 10.67
N GLN A 142 -1.75 1.25 10.58
CA GLN A 142 -0.84 1.10 11.72
C GLN A 142 -0.28 2.43 12.25
N VAL A 143 -0.26 3.48 11.42
CA VAL A 143 0.40 4.75 11.80
C VAL A 143 -0.28 5.36 13.02
N ALA A 144 -1.61 5.42 13.03
CA ALA A 144 -2.33 6.00 14.17
C ALA A 144 -2.06 5.23 15.47
N THR A 145 -1.96 3.90 15.42
CA THR A 145 -1.65 3.08 16.59
C THR A 145 -0.19 3.21 17.05
N GLU A 146 0.76 3.29 16.13
CA GLU A 146 2.20 3.44 16.46
C GLU A 146 2.48 4.75 17.21
N TYR A 147 1.77 5.82 16.86
CA TYR A 147 1.94 7.14 17.49
C TYR A 147 0.92 7.45 18.59
N GLY A 148 0.01 6.51 18.91
CA GLY A 148 -1.01 6.69 19.94
C GLY A 148 -2.03 7.78 19.61
N TRP A 149 -2.35 7.99 18.34
CA TRP A 149 -3.29 9.01 17.88
C TRP A 149 -4.75 8.57 18.02
N ASP A 150 -5.60 9.51 18.40
CA ASP A 150 -7.05 9.37 18.29
C ASP A 150 -7.54 9.70 16.87
N THR A 151 -8.84 9.49 16.61
CA THR A 151 -9.45 9.75 15.29
C THR A 151 -9.26 11.21 14.83
N LEU A 152 -9.36 12.17 15.76
CA LEU A 152 -9.19 13.59 15.43
C LEU A 152 -7.77 13.87 14.97
N THR A 153 -6.77 13.47 15.76
CA THR A 153 -5.35 13.65 15.43
C THR A 153 -5.02 12.93 14.12
N PHE A 154 -5.57 11.73 13.90
CA PHE A 154 -5.35 10.99 12.67
C PHE A 154 -5.87 11.69 11.41
N LEU A 155 -7.06 12.30 11.50
CA LEU A 155 -7.61 13.15 10.43
C LEU A 155 -6.72 14.37 10.18
N GLU A 156 -6.35 15.09 11.23
CA GLU A 156 -5.52 16.30 11.15
C GLU A 156 -4.15 16.01 10.52
N GLN A 157 -3.50 14.91 10.94
CA GLN A 157 -2.23 14.46 10.39
C GLN A 157 -2.38 14.02 8.93
N THR A 158 -3.48 13.37 8.56
CA THR A 158 -3.73 13.00 7.16
C THR A 158 -3.96 14.24 6.28
N CYS A 159 -4.65 15.27 6.78
CA CYS A 159 -4.77 16.56 6.10
C CYS A 159 -3.40 17.22 5.89
N GLN A 160 -2.57 17.27 6.94
CA GLN A 160 -1.22 17.81 6.82
C GLN A 160 -0.36 17.02 5.83
N LYS A 161 -0.50 15.69 5.82
CA LYS A 161 0.17 14.82 4.84
C LYS A 161 -0.27 15.11 3.40
N ALA A 162 -1.51 15.56 3.22
CA ALA A 162 -2.04 16.02 1.93
C ALA A 162 -1.59 17.45 1.56
N GLY A 163 -0.80 18.12 2.41
CA GLY A 163 -0.44 19.53 2.22
C GLY A 163 -1.60 20.50 2.52
N LEU A 164 -2.59 20.07 3.31
CA LEU A 164 -3.78 20.84 3.66
C LEU A 164 -3.74 21.36 5.11
N PRO A 165 -4.52 22.42 5.44
CA PRO A 165 -4.78 22.80 6.82
C PRO A 165 -5.33 21.63 7.64
N LYS A 166 -5.00 21.58 8.93
CA LYS A 166 -5.37 20.46 9.82
C LYS A 166 -6.88 20.18 9.87
N ASP A 167 -7.70 21.21 9.75
CA ASP A 167 -9.15 21.15 9.83
C ASP A 167 -9.83 21.04 8.45
N ALA A 168 -9.07 20.90 7.37
CA ALA A 168 -9.59 20.78 6.00
C ALA A 168 -10.58 19.62 5.84
N TRP A 169 -10.49 18.57 6.68
CA TRP A 169 -11.44 17.45 6.69
C TRP A 169 -12.89 17.87 6.99
N LYS A 170 -13.12 19.05 7.55
CA LYS A 170 -14.46 19.61 7.81
C LYS A 170 -15.07 20.30 6.58
N GLU A 171 -14.26 20.60 5.57
CA GLU A 171 -14.71 21.33 4.40
C GLU A 171 -15.45 20.42 3.40
N LYS A 172 -16.53 20.93 2.78
CA LYS A 172 -17.40 20.16 1.88
C LYS A 172 -16.70 19.65 0.60
N ASN A 173 -15.62 20.30 0.18
CA ASN A 173 -14.83 19.92 -0.98
C ASN A 173 -13.69 18.93 -0.65
N THR A 174 -13.52 18.56 0.62
CA THR A 174 -12.56 17.55 1.06
C THR A 174 -13.25 16.20 1.11
N LYS A 175 -12.70 15.23 0.39
CA LYS A 175 -13.19 13.84 0.42
C LYS A 175 -12.33 13.03 1.37
N ILE A 176 -12.98 12.24 2.20
CA ILE A 176 -12.33 11.32 3.13
C ILE A 176 -12.68 9.90 2.71
N PHE A 177 -11.66 9.07 2.56
CA PHE A 177 -11.79 7.66 2.25
C PHE A 177 -11.13 6.84 3.36
N VAL A 178 -11.77 5.71 3.69
CA VAL A 178 -11.20 4.68 4.57
C VAL A 178 -10.83 3.45 3.75
N PHE A 179 -9.81 2.74 4.21
CA PHE A 179 -9.40 1.44 3.68
C PHE A 179 -8.72 0.64 4.79
N SER A 180 -8.57 -0.66 4.64
CA SER A 180 -7.66 -1.47 5.43
C SER A 180 -6.53 -2.00 4.56
N ALA A 181 -5.49 -2.51 5.20
CA ALA A 181 -4.35 -3.12 4.52
C ALA A 181 -4.03 -4.45 5.18
N GLU A 182 -3.86 -5.49 4.37
CA GLU A 182 -3.25 -6.74 4.83
C GLU A 182 -1.76 -6.70 4.52
N ILE A 183 -0.95 -6.84 5.56
CA ILE A 183 0.52 -6.78 5.48
C ILE A 183 1.06 -8.20 5.61
N PHE A 184 1.93 -8.61 4.68
CA PHE A 184 2.56 -9.94 4.68
C PHE A 184 3.89 -9.96 3.94
#